data_AF-A0A147JVH0-F1
#
_entry.id   AF-A0A147JVH0-F1
#
_cell.length_a   1.000
_cell.length_b   1.000
_cell.length_c   1.000
_cell.angle_alpha   90.00
_cell.angle_beta   90.00
_cell.angle_gamma   90.00
#
_symmetry.space_group_name_H-M   'P 1'
#
loop_
_entity.id
_entity.type
_entity.pdbx_description
1 polymer ?
#
loop_
_entity_poly.entity_id
_entity_poly.type
_entity_poly.pdbx_seq_one_letter_code
_entity_poly.pdbx_strand_id
1 'polypeptide(L)'
;MNPRSLPKPPLMADAAFGIALAVLYLGFVLAFQGIQSEISILFLASYALLGLGTLFFYLIFSTNSNLALIIHTWLFPLFCLLNLFLRWLPSVIVVGRAEINTFFGSVLIYVLLLFAFFVVQSNLRTRYRPSE
;
A
#
# COMPACT_ATOMS: atom_id res chain seq x y z
N MET A 1 25.20 -23.38 -1.50
CA MET A 1 24.37 -22.27 -2.00
C MET A 1 24.17 -21.31 -0.83
N ASN A 2 24.93 -20.21 -0.77
CA ASN A 2 24.84 -19.30 0.38
C ASN A 2 23.47 -18.62 0.38
N PRO A 3 22.73 -18.60 1.51
CA PRO A 3 21.48 -17.87 1.58
C PRO A 3 21.76 -16.38 1.33
N ARG A 4 21.17 -15.82 0.28
CA ARG A 4 21.21 -14.37 0.06
C ARG A 4 20.52 -13.71 1.24
N SER A 5 21.24 -12.84 1.95
CA SER A 5 20.65 -12.04 3.03
C SER A 5 19.57 -11.14 2.46
N LEU A 6 18.43 -11.07 3.15
CA LEU A 6 17.33 -10.22 2.75
C LEU A 6 17.72 -8.75 2.88
N PRO A 7 17.33 -7.89 1.93
CA PRO A 7 17.57 -6.47 2.03
C PRO A 7 16.69 -5.93 3.17
N LYS A 8 17.35 -5.38 4.20
CA LYS A 8 16.70 -4.68 5.32
C LYS A 8 15.92 -3.40 4.90
N PRO A 9 16.36 -2.61 3.90
CA PRO A 9 15.70 -1.34 3.56
C PRO A 9 14.26 -1.45 3.03
N PRO A 10 13.91 -2.42 2.16
CA PRO A 10 12.52 -2.65 1.76
C PRO A 10 11.60 -2.95 2.95
N LEU A 11 12.08 -3.67 3.97
CA LEU A 11 11.31 -3.89 5.21
C LEU A 11 11.08 -2.61 6.01
N MET A 12 12.11 -1.77 6.12
CA MET A 12 11.96 -0.49 6.82
C MET A 12 10.96 0.42 6.11
N ALA A 13 10.94 0.39 4.77
CA ALA A 13 9.95 1.11 3.96
C ALA A 13 8.53 0.53 4.16
N ASP A 14 8.36 -0.80 4.18
CA ASP A 14 7.08 -1.46 4.47
C ASP A 14 6.55 -1.08 5.86
N ALA A 15 7.42 -1.11 6.89
CA ALA A 15 7.06 -0.73 8.25
C ALA A 15 6.67 0.76 8.35
N ALA A 16 7.46 1.65 7.75
CA ALA A 16 7.16 3.08 7.73
C ALA A 16 5.82 3.37 7.03
N PHE A 17 5.55 2.67 5.93
CA PHE A 17 4.28 2.77 5.23
C PHE A 17 3.11 2.21 6.05
N GLY A 18 3.30 1.08 6.74
CA GLY A 18 2.30 0.54 7.67
C GLY A 18 1.96 1.50 8.81
N ILE A 19 2.94 2.23 9.35
CA ILE A 19 2.72 3.29 10.35
C ILE A 19 1.96 4.47 9.73
N ALA A 20 2.34 4.92 8.54
CA ALA A 20 1.65 6.00 7.84
C ALA A 20 0.18 5.64 7.54
N LEU A 21 -0.10 4.40 7.14
CA LEU A 21 -1.45 3.89 6.98
C LEU A 21 -2.25 3.95 8.29
N ALA A 22 -1.64 3.68 9.44
CA ALA A 22 -2.33 3.70 10.74
C ALA A 22 -2.75 5.12 11.10
N VAL A 23 -1.84 6.08 10.93
CA VAL A 23 -2.11 7.50 11.15
C VAL A 23 -3.22 7.98 10.22
N LEU A 24 -3.16 7.60 8.95
CA LEU A 24 -4.17 7.99 7.96
C LEU A 24 -5.53 7.36 8.27
N TYR A 25 -5.56 6.09 8.68
CA TYR A 25 -6.78 5.41 9.13
C TYR A 25 -7.45 6.16 10.27
N LEU A 26 -6.71 6.54 11.30
CA LEU A 26 -7.23 7.31 12.43
C LEU A 26 -7.82 8.64 11.95
N GLY A 27 -7.12 9.36 11.08
CA GLY A 27 -7.62 10.59 10.48
C GLY A 27 -8.94 10.39 9.72
N PHE A 28 -9.04 9.32 8.94
CA PHE A 28 -10.24 9.00 8.17
C PHE A 28 -11.42 8.62 9.06
N VAL A 29 -11.21 7.78 10.07
CA VAL A 29 -12.28 7.37 10.99
C VAL A 29 -12.82 8.58 11.77
N LEU A 30 -11.95 9.50 12.19
CA LEU A 30 -12.36 10.72 12.88
C LEU A 30 -13.12 11.68 11.95
N ALA A 31 -12.69 11.81 10.70
CA ALA A 31 -13.30 12.71 9.73
C ALA A 31 -14.62 12.18 9.14
N PHE A 32 -14.78 10.86 8.99
CA PHE A 32 -15.88 10.25 8.26
C PHE A 32 -16.59 9.15 9.06
N GLN A 33 -17.10 9.48 10.24
CA GLN A 33 -17.71 8.52 11.16
C GLN A 33 -18.83 7.68 10.53
N GLY A 34 -19.62 8.23 9.61
CA GLY A 34 -20.74 7.50 9.03
C GLY A 34 -20.44 6.70 7.76
N ILE A 35 -19.16 6.58 7.36
CA ILE A 35 -18.66 5.56 6.42
C ILE A 35 -17.47 4.80 7.02
N GLN A 36 -17.45 4.70 8.36
CA GLN A 36 -16.34 4.09 9.10
C GLN A 36 -16.14 2.61 8.72
N SER A 37 -17.22 1.89 8.41
CA SER A 37 -17.15 0.48 7.98
C SER A 37 -16.35 0.35 6.68
N GLU A 38 -16.66 1.19 5.69
CA GLU A 38 -16.03 1.22 4.39
C GLU A 38 -14.56 1.62 4.51
N ILE A 39 -14.25 2.61 5.35
CA ILE A 39 -12.87 3.00 5.69
C ILE A 39 -12.12 1.80 6.28
N SER A 40 -12.70 1.14 7.28
CA SER A 40 -12.07 0.00 7.95
C SER A 40 -11.75 -1.12 6.96
N ILE A 41 -12.67 -1.40 6.02
CA ILE A 41 -12.45 -2.39 4.95
C ILE A 41 -11.32 -1.97 4.02
N LEU A 42 -11.26 -0.69 3.61
CA LEU A 42 -10.19 -0.17 2.74
C LEU A 42 -8.82 -0.36 3.40
N PHE A 43 -8.65 0.14 4.62
CA PHE A 43 -7.36 0.10 5.32
C PHE A 43 -6.97 -1.32 5.71
N LEU A 44 -7.93 -2.16 6.15
CA LEU A 44 -7.67 -3.57 6.43
C LEU A 44 -7.18 -4.32 5.19
N ALA A 45 -7.80 -4.07 4.04
CA ALA A 45 -7.35 -4.65 2.78
C ALA A 45 -5.94 -4.17 2.40
N SER A 46 -5.61 -2.90 2.61
CA SER A 46 -4.26 -2.37 2.36
C SER A 46 -3.22 -3.02 3.27
N TYR A 47 -3.53 -3.24 4.55
CA TYR A 47 -2.66 -3.99 5.46
C TYR A 47 -2.50 -5.45 5.04
N ALA A 48 -3.59 -6.12 4.67
CA ALA A 48 -3.54 -7.49 4.20
C ALA A 48 -2.70 -7.62 2.92
N LEU A 49 -2.87 -6.69 1.98
CA LEU A 49 -2.08 -6.63 0.75
C LEU A 49 -0.61 -6.34 1.03
N LEU A 50 -0.30 -5.45 1.98
CA LEU A 50 1.09 -5.17 2.39
C LEU A 50 1.72 -6.43 2.98
N GLY A 51 1.05 -7.08 3.93
CA GLY A 51 1.52 -8.31 4.56
C GLY A 51 1.70 -9.46 3.57
N LEU A 52 0.75 -9.65 2.64
CA LEU A 52 0.88 -10.63 1.55
C LEU A 52 2.02 -10.28 0.60
N GLY A 53 2.15 -9.01 0.21
CA GLY A 53 3.24 -8.52 -0.64
C GLY A 53 4.60 -8.83 -0.03
N THR A 54 4.78 -8.47 1.25
CA THR A 54 5.99 -8.78 2.01
C THR A 54 6.21 -10.30 2.09
N LEU A 55 5.19 -11.10 2.40
CA LEU A 55 5.33 -12.56 2.44
C LEU A 55 5.77 -13.15 1.09
N PHE A 56 5.16 -12.73 -0.01
CA PHE A 56 5.56 -13.15 -1.35
C PHE A 56 6.98 -12.70 -1.68
N PHE A 57 7.36 -11.48 -1.29
CA PHE A 57 8.72 -11.02 -1.42
C PHE A 57 9.70 -12.00 -0.75
N TYR A 58 9.45 -12.38 0.50
CA TYR A 58 10.29 -13.33 1.23
C TYR A 58 10.38 -14.70 0.57
N LEU A 59 9.25 -15.25 0.12
CA LEU A 59 9.20 -16.59 -0.49
C LEU A 59 9.91 -16.64 -1.85
N ILE A 60 9.81 -15.57 -2.64
CA ILE A 60 10.33 -15.54 -4.02
C ILE A 60 11.78 -15.03 -4.04
N PHE A 61 12.21 -14.23 -3.07
CA PHE A 61 13.52 -13.55 -3.10
C PHE A 61 14.71 -14.52 -3.19
N SER A 62 14.63 -15.68 -2.53
CA SER A 62 15.67 -16.71 -2.57
C SER A 62 15.83 -17.33 -3.97
N THR A 63 14.73 -17.42 -4.72
CA THR A 63 14.67 -18.03 -6.05
C THR A 63 14.94 -17.02 -7.15
N ASN A 64 14.29 -15.84 -7.10
CA ASN A 64 14.45 -14.77 -8.07
C ASN A 64 14.20 -13.40 -7.42
N SER A 65 15.28 -12.75 -7.00
CA SER A 65 15.23 -11.46 -6.31
C SER A 65 14.65 -10.33 -7.18
N ASN A 66 14.87 -10.35 -8.50
CA ASN A 66 14.35 -9.32 -9.39
C ASN A 66 12.83 -9.45 -9.57
N LEU A 67 12.33 -10.68 -9.72
CA LEU A 67 10.90 -10.96 -9.78
C LEU A 67 10.20 -10.60 -8.46
N ALA A 68 10.79 -10.98 -7.33
CA ALA A 68 10.27 -10.63 -6.00
C ALA A 68 10.15 -9.10 -5.82
N LEU A 69 11.19 -8.35 -6.20
CA LEU A 69 11.17 -6.88 -6.14
C LEU A 69 10.13 -6.27 -7.09
N ILE A 70 9.96 -6.79 -8.30
CA ILE A 70 8.94 -6.30 -9.26
C ILE A 70 7.54 -6.50 -8.67
N ILE A 71 7.24 -7.71 -8.20
CA ILE A 71 5.94 -8.04 -7.62
C ILE A 71 5.67 -7.15 -6.40
N HIS A 72 6.62 -7.04 -5.47
CA HIS A 72 6.42 -6.22 -4.27
C HIS A 72 6.26 -4.73 -4.56
N THR A 73 7.03 -4.20 -5.52
CA THR A 73 7.01 -2.77 -5.86
C THR A 73 5.74 -2.39 -6.62
N TRP A 74 5.28 -3.21 -7.55
CA TRP A 74 4.24 -2.84 -8.51
C TRP A 74 2.87 -3.44 -8.22
N LEU A 75 2.83 -4.71 -7.78
CA LEU A 75 1.56 -5.41 -7.57
C LEU A 75 0.84 -4.85 -6.35
N PHE A 76 1.56 -4.54 -5.27
CA PHE A 76 0.97 -4.03 -4.03
C PHE A 76 0.22 -2.69 -4.23
N PRO A 77 0.84 -1.61 -4.76
CA PRO A 77 0.15 -0.34 -4.94
C PRO A 77 -1.02 -0.45 -5.92
N LEU A 78 -0.84 -1.26 -6.96
CA LEU A 78 -1.88 -1.51 -7.96
C LEU A 78 -3.12 -2.15 -7.34
N PHE A 79 -2.95 -3.20 -6.51
CA PHE A 79 -4.09 -3.83 -5.84
C PHE A 79 -4.75 -2.92 -4.81
N CYS A 80 -3.98 -2.09 -4.11
CA CYS A 80 -4.53 -1.08 -3.21
C CYS A 80 -5.38 -0.04 -3.96
N LEU A 81 -4.92 0.41 -5.13
CA LEU A 81 -5.69 1.30 -6.01
C LEU A 81 -6.94 0.60 -6.56
N LEU A 82 -6.83 -0.64 -7.03
CA LEU A 82 -7.98 -1.42 -7.48
C LEU A 82 -9.04 -1.56 -6.38
N ASN A 83 -8.62 -1.85 -5.14
CA ASN A 83 -9.54 -1.96 -4.02
C ASN A 83 -10.25 -0.62 -3.73
N LEU A 84 -9.52 0.50 -3.80
CA LEU A 84 -10.09 1.84 -3.68
C LEU A 84 -11.16 2.11 -4.74
N PHE A 85 -10.87 1.85 -6.02
CA PHE A 85 -11.78 2.16 -7.13
C PHE A 85 -12.95 1.18 -7.27
N LEU A 86 -12.75 -0.10 -6.99
CA LEU A 86 -13.77 -1.13 -7.19
C LEU A 86 -14.75 -1.24 -6.02
N ARG A 87 -14.29 -0.98 -4.78
CA ARG A 87 -15.12 -1.16 -3.59
C ARG A 87 -15.48 0.15 -2.89
N TRP A 88 -14.54 1.07 -2.79
CA TRP A 88 -14.70 2.22 -1.89
C TRP A 88 -15.29 3.45 -2.58
N LEU A 89 -14.79 3.80 -3.77
CA LEU A 89 -15.33 4.94 -4.54
C LEU A 89 -16.83 4.79 -4.84
N PRO A 90 -17.33 3.62 -5.32
CA PRO A 90 -18.75 3.46 -5.63
C PRO A 90 -19.64 3.50 -4.39
N SER A 91 -19.20 2.90 -3.26
CA SER A 91 -19.99 2.87 -2.04
C SER A 91 -20.18 4.26 -1.44
N VAL A 92 -19.17 5.13 -1.49
CA VAL A 92 -19.27 6.48 -0.95
C VAL A 92 -20.12 7.42 -1.83
N ILE A 93 -20.08 7.25 -3.16
CA ILE A 93 -20.92 8.03 -4.10
C ILE A 93 -22.41 7.75 -3.85
N VAL A 94 -22.78 6.49 -3.61
CA VAL A 94 -24.18 6.08 -3.38
C VAL A 94 -24.74 6.65 -2.07
N VAL A 95 -23.90 6.90 -1.06
CA VAL A 95 -24.32 7.40 0.26
C VAL A 95 -24.65 8.91 0.23
N GLY A 96 -24.46 9.61 -0.90
CA GLY A 96 -25.01 10.95 -1.11
C GLY A 96 -24.55 12.01 -0.11
N ARG A 97 -23.30 11.94 0.39
CA ARG A 97 -22.80 12.87 1.40
C ARG A 97 -22.39 14.22 0.83
N ALA A 98 -22.73 15.28 1.58
CA ALA A 98 -22.48 16.69 1.28
C ALA A 98 -21.00 17.14 1.33
N GLU A 99 -20.04 16.22 1.56
CA GLU A 99 -18.61 16.54 1.75
C GLU A 99 -17.72 15.95 0.65
N ILE A 100 -18.17 16.11 -0.60
CA ILE A 100 -17.47 15.61 -1.79
C ILE A 100 -16.02 16.13 -1.86
N ASN A 101 -15.77 17.39 -1.49
CA ASN A 101 -14.43 17.98 -1.51
C ASN A 101 -13.50 17.38 -0.45
N THR A 102 -13.98 17.20 0.79
CA THR A 102 -13.22 16.55 1.86
C THR A 102 -12.92 15.10 1.52
N PHE A 103 -13.88 14.41 0.88
CA PHE A 103 -13.73 13.04 0.38
C PHE A 103 -12.64 12.94 -0.70
N PHE A 104 -12.72 13.75 -1.76
CA PHE A 104 -11.72 13.74 -2.82
C PHE A 104 -10.33 14.13 -2.30
N GLY A 105 -10.24 15.09 -1.38
CA GLY A 105 -8.98 15.44 -0.71
C GLY A 105 -8.39 14.27 0.07
N SER A 106 -9.22 13.53 0.79
CA SER A 106 -8.80 12.34 1.55
C SER A 106 -8.35 11.21 0.62
N VAL A 107 -9.13 10.92 -0.44
CA VAL A 107 -8.74 9.97 -1.50
C VAL A 107 -7.39 10.35 -2.11
N LEU A 108 -7.18 11.63 -2.41
CA LEU A 108 -5.92 12.12 -2.95
C LEU A 108 -4.76 11.87 -1.99
N ILE A 109 -4.91 12.13 -0.69
CA ILE A 109 -3.87 11.84 0.31
C ILE A 109 -3.53 10.35 0.35
N TYR A 110 -4.55 9.48 0.31
CA TYR A 110 -4.34 8.03 0.28
C TYR A 110 -3.60 7.58 -0.99
N VAL A 111 -3.99 8.10 -2.16
CA VAL A 111 -3.30 7.82 -3.44
C VAL A 111 -1.87 8.34 -3.43
N LEU A 112 -1.64 9.54 -2.88
CA LEU A 112 -0.30 10.11 -2.73
C LEU A 112 0.58 9.26 -1.81
N LEU A 113 0.02 8.70 -0.74
CA LEU A 113 0.75 7.77 0.14
C LEU A 113 1.15 6.49 -0.60
N LEU A 114 0.24 5.91 -1.39
CA LEU A 114 0.54 4.75 -2.25
C LEU A 114 1.60 5.09 -3.31
N PHE A 115 1.53 6.29 -3.89
CA PHE A 115 2.51 6.74 -4.87
C PHE A 115 3.89 6.96 -4.22
N ALA A 116 3.94 7.55 -3.02
CA ALA A 116 5.18 7.71 -2.27
C ALA A 116 5.81 6.35 -1.95
N PHE A 117 5.02 5.37 -1.51
CA PHE A 117 5.49 3.99 -1.31
C PHE A 117 6.06 3.40 -2.60
N PHE A 118 5.32 3.51 -3.69
CA PHE A 118 5.74 3.03 -5.01
C PHE A 118 7.08 3.65 -5.45
N VAL A 119 7.25 4.96 -5.29
CA VAL A 119 8.50 5.68 -5.61
C VAL A 119 9.65 5.23 -4.72
N VAL A 120 9.43 5.11 -3.41
CA VAL A 120 10.46 4.65 -2.46
C VAL A 120 10.90 3.23 -2.80
N GLN A 121 9.97 2.29 -2.98
CA GLN A 121 10.30 0.90 -3.33
C GLN A 121 10.98 0.79 -4.70
N SER A 122 10.54 1.59 -5.68
CA SER A 122 11.20 1.65 -7.00
C SER A 122 12.65 2.15 -6.91
N ASN A 123 12.92 3.17 -6.10
CA ASN A 123 14.26 3.67 -5.87
C ASN A 123 15.14 2.67 -5.09
N LEU A 124 14.56 1.95 -4.13
CA LEU A 124 15.29 0.88 -3.44
C LEU A 124 15.63 -0.24 -4.43
N ARG A 125 14.71 -0.64 -5.29
CA ARG A 125 14.95 -1.66 -6.32
C ARG A 125 16.12 -1.29 -7.24
N THR A 126 16.22 -0.06 -7.72
CA THR A 126 17.33 0.34 -8.61
C THR A 126 18.69 0.32 -7.91
N ARG A 127 18.74 0.59 -6.60
CA ARG A 127 19.97 0.56 -5.79
C ARG A 127 20.41 -0.85 -5.40
N TYR A 128 19.49 -1.81 -5.30
CA TYR A 128 19.76 -3.20 -4.90
C TYR A 128 19.72 -4.19 -6.06
N ARG A 129 19.69 -3.71 -7.30
CA ARG A 129 19.84 -4.57 -8.48
C ARG A 129 21.25 -5.18 -8.41
N PRO A 130 21.40 -6.51 -8.28
CA PRO A 130 22.72 -7.11 -8.34
C PRO A 130 23.33 -6.76 -9.69
N SER A 131 24.56 -6.25 -9.70
CA SER A 131 25.36 -6.15 -10.92
C SER A 131 25.38 -7.53 -11.57
N GLU A 132 24.87 -7.61 -12.80
CA GLU A 132 24.95 -8.81 -13.63
C GLU A 132 26.41 -9.26 -13.83
#